data_AF-A0AAD9DAA0-F1
#
_entry.id   AF-A0AAD9DAA0-F1
#
_cell.length_a   1.000
_cell.length_b   1.000
_cell.length_c   1.000
_cell.angle_alpha   90.00
_cell.angle_beta   90.00
_cell.angle_gamma   90.00
#
_symmetry.space_group_name_H-M   'P 1'
#
loop_
_entity.id
_entity.type
_entity.pdbx_description
1 polymer ?
#
loop_
_entity_poly.entity_id
_entity_poly.type
_entity_poly.pdbx_seq_one_letter_code
_entity_poly.pdbx_strand_id
1 'polypeptide(L)'
;MGNSLYRASPSDTDIRYDPTASDNLIDQSPIWASYANSFGAVNYTYIADTNDDGGTFRQPELYNVTSGSGWPYERGVFVGFRMIGINGSRIRDVQVYVYPPASEEFCGRDVPAGMVNVVGSDKNDPMNTTAVCGLNGNVVYSEVFGVSSYERNGNVNYFWSGMGPIYGGGVSGPLPPGFSSFAVPVGNEALFTHSVYAIPGVGAVLTFSDTDSVLTQGDVVKGSFGTGTSAAGFPVQYNTFIYSSGRLGDETSFVEQIQEAFNTYNITADDTPAWVKNGGSVPSCIAEAFGGCPTEEDYCGPNGVDPSCTESPYQNPPASMKPGPIAGFTILAIAVVAIVGFFLHKRSIKSQKKRLRKQFAQQVAKRVDLRGSVSQLNPTDLLAEFKRIDQSVVGGTTDGFISREELWEFVSSGKAGEMNEKDFNLLFDSMDVKGRKKVNFVEFCAFMSSCGDEIHELAKEEKEGYSRDEKLYAASRRLSQRKLDVTGGGQEDDAPLPDEKSSPAKSKNMGSLKFMHGSNAKAEVIDV
;
A
#
# COMPACT_ATOMS: atom_id res chain seq x y z
N MET A 1 -12.78 4.48 -17.94
CA MET A 1 -13.09 4.06 -16.55
C MET A 1 -12.08 2.98 -16.19
N GLY A 2 -11.02 3.35 -15.48
CA GLY A 2 -9.92 2.44 -15.14
C GLY A 2 -10.34 1.43 -14.08
N ASN A 3 -9.86 0.19 -14.22
CA ASN A 3 -10.14 -0.95 -13.34
C ASN A 3 -9.66 -0.69 -11.89
N SER A 4 -10.41 0.04 -11.08
CA SER A 4 -10.12 0.25 -9.65
C SER A 4 -10.55 -0.91 -8.75
N LEU A 5 -10.80 -2.10 -9.32
CA LEU A 5 -11.19 -3.29 -8.54
C LEU A 5 -10.03 -3.87 -7.72
N TYR A 6 -8.80 -3.40 -7.94
CA TYR A 6 -7.63 -3.75 -7.15
C TYR A 6 -6.84 -2.48 -6.84
N ARG A 7 -7.26 -1.73 -5.81
CA ARG A 7 -6.28 -0.85 -5.15
C ARG A 7 -5.33 -1.78 -4.41
N ALA A 8 -4.03 -1.64 -4.66
CA ALA A 8 -3.00 -2.30 -3.86
C ALA A 8 -3.26 -2.01 -2.38
N SER A 9 -2.94 -2.98 -1.51
CA SER A 9 -3.02 -2.75 -0.08
C SER A 9 -2.10 -1.57 0.25
N PRO A 10 -2.45 -0.65 1.16
CA PRO A 10 -1.52 0.40 1.59
C PRO A 10 -0.15 -0.16 1.99
N SER A 11 -0.13 -1.33 2.64
CA SER A 11 1.09 -2.09 2.97
C SER A 11 2.01 -2.40 1.79
N ASP A 12 1.48 -2.51 0.57
CA ASP A 12 2.27 -2.82 -0.63
C ASP A 12 3.08 -1.59 -1.12
N THR A 13 2.71 -0.40 -0.66
CA THR A 13 3.27 0.88 -1.15
C THR A 13 3.83 1.77 -0.04
N ASP A 14 3.45 1.53 1.21
CA ASP A 14 3.77 2.36 2.35
C ASP A 14 4.13 1.47 3.56
N ILE A 15 5.40 1.52 3.94
CA ILE A 15 6.01 0.68 5.00
C ILE A 15 5.33 0.85 6.36
N ARG A 16 4.65 1.97 6.58
CA ARG A 16 3.90 2.27 7.81
C ARG A 16 2.75 1.30 8.03
N TYR A 17 2.18 0.78 6.95
CA TYR A 17 1.07 -0.17 6.96
C TYR A 17 1.52 -1.64 6.88
N ASP A 18 2.82 -1.92 6.75
CA ASP A 18 3.34 -3.29 6.64
C ASP A 18 3.55 -3.91 8.03
N PRO A 19 2.72 -4.85 8.51
CA PRO A 19 2.87 -5.42 9.85
C PRO A 19 4.17 -6.22 10.05
N THR A 20 4.93 -6.48 8.98
CA THR A 20 6.19 -7.23 9.02
C THR A 20 7.43 -6.35 9.01
N ALA A 21 7.30 -5.05 8.78
CA ALA A 21 8.43 -4.13 8.82
C ALA A 21 9.00 -4.01 10.24
N SER A 22 10.32 -3.93 10.34
CA SER A 22 11.04 -3.90 11.62
C SER A 22 10.84 -2.58 12.36
N ASP A 23 10.59 -2.66 13.66
CA ASP A 23 10.57 -1.49 14.56
C ASP A 23 11.96 -1.17 15.14
N ASN A 24 12.98 -1.99 14.83
CA ASN A 24 14.37 -1.76 15.22
C ASN A 24 14.95 -0.54 14.51
N LEU A 25 15.46 0.44 15.27
CA LEU A 25 16.02 1.68 14.73
C LEU A 25 17.15 1.44 13.74
N ILE A 26 18.02 0.47 14.00
CA ILE A 26 19.18 0.16 13.13
C ILE A 26 18.72 -0.41 11.78
N ASP A 27 17.64 -1.20 11.78
CA ASP A 27 17.08 -1.77 10.55
C ASP A 27 16.39 -0.69 9.70
N GLN A 28 15.81 0.33 10.37
CA GLN A 28 15.10 1.43 9.70
C GLN A 28 16.04 2.47 9.08
N SER A 29 17.19 2.75 9.72
CA SER A 29 18.19 3.65 9.15
C SER A 29 19.62 3.28 9.58
N PRO A 30 20.55 3.10 8.63
CA PRO A 30 21.91 2.66 8.93
C PRO A 30 22.73 3.69 9.74
N ILE A 31 22.33 4.97 9.76
CA ILE A 31 23.02 6.01 10.54
C ILE A 31 23.04 5.65 12.04
N TRP A 32 21.98 4.99 12.54
CA TRP A 32 21.89 4.61 13.94
C TRP A 32 22.97 3.60 14.35
N ALA A 33 23.43 2.74 13.44
CA ALA A 33 24.57 1.85 13.72
C ALA A 33 25.87 2.64 13.96
N SER A 34 26.05 3.79 13.30
CA SER A 34 27.17 4.68 13.54
C SER A 34 27.07 5.38 14.89
N TYR A 35 25.85 5.73 15.32
CA TYR A 35 25.59 6.39 16.60
C TYR A 35 25.49 5.46 17.80
N ALA A 36 25.23 4.16 17.64
CA ALA A 36 25.05 3.18 18.73
C ALA A 36 26.35 2.84 19.47
N ASN A 37 27.06 3.86 20.00
CA ASN A 37 28.38 3.77 20.61
C ASN A 37 28.59 4.83 21.70
N SER A 38 29.69 4.68 22.42
CA SER A 38 30.22 5.70 23.32
C SER A 38 31.15 6.64 22.55
N PHE A 39 31.12 7.92 22.89
CA PHE A 39 31.89 9.00 22.29
C PHE A 39 32.60 9.79 23.39
N GLY A 40 33.89 10.04 23.19
CA GLY A 40 34.79 10.63 24.18
C GLY A 40 34.77 12.15 24.16
N ALA A 41 35.79 12.71 24.82
CA ALA A 41 35.94 14.15 25.04
C ALA A 41 35.57 14.98 23.79
N VAL A 42 34.42 15.63 23.88
CA VAL A 42 33.88 16.51 22.87
C VAL A 42 34.52 17.87 23.10
N ASN A 43 35.43 18.28 22.22
CA ASN A 43 35.94 19.65 22.23
C ASN A 43 34.91 20.54 21.53
N TYR A 44 34.22 21.37 22.31
CA TYR A 44 33.30 22.36 21.77
C TYR A 44 34.05 23.64 21.41
N THR A 45 33.86 24.10 20.18
CA THR A 45 34.25 25.43 19.72
C THR A 45 32.98 26.24 19.50
N TYR A 46 32.79 27.29 20.27
CA TYR A 46 31.66 28.20 20.08
C TYR A 46 31.82 29.01 18.78
N ILE A 47 30.73 29.16 18.02
CA ILE A 47 30.66 30.13 16.92
C ILE A 47 29.85 31.32 17.40
N ALA A 48 30.50 32.48 17.56
CA ALA A 48 29.80 33.74 17.78
C ALA A 48 28.98 34.09 16.55
N ASP A 49 27.70 34.44 16.74
CA ASP A 49 26.83 34.90 15.67
C ASP A 49 27.41 36.19 15.07
N THR A 50 27.47 36.23 13.74
CA THR A 50 28.53 36.92 12.99
C THR A 50 28.27 38.40 12.65
N ASN A 51 27.33 39.08 13.32
CA ASN A 51 26.89 40.40 12.85
C ASN A 51 26.78 41.55 13.86
N ASP A 52 27.09 41.36 15.14
CA ASP A 52 27.21 42.48 16.11
C ASP A 52 28.55 42.38 16.86
N ASP A 53 29.17 43.52 17.18
CA ASP A 53 30.45 43.73 17.90
C ASP A 53 30.50 43.15 19.33
N GLY A 54 29.95 41.97 19.57
CA GLY A 54 29.75 41.46 20.93
C GLY A 54 29.11 40.09 21.06
N GLY A 55 29.22 39.20 20.08
CA GLY A 55 29.01 37.75 20.28
C GLY A 55 30.03 37.13 21.25
N THR A 56 30.47 37.87 22.26
CA THR A 56 31.32 37.38 23.34
C THR A 56 30.56 36.29 24.07
N PHE A 57 31.30 35.24 24.45
CA PHE A 57 30.85 34.26 25.43
C PHE A 57 29.97 34.92 26.48
N ARG A 58 28.82 34.29 26.81
CA ARG A 58 28.17 34.58 28.09
C ARG A 58 29.23 34.40 29.16
N GLN A 59 29.68 35.54 29.69
CA GLN A 59 30.59 35.57 30.80
C GLN A 59 29.93 34.77 31.93
N PRO A 60 30.72 34.11 32.77
CA PRO A 60 30.24 33.61 34.04
C PRO A 60 29.29 34.62 34.69
N GLU A 61 28.10 34.16 35.04
CA GLU A 61 27.04 34.93 35.69
C GLU A 61 26.84 34.36 37.09
N LEU A 62 26.66 35.24 38.08
CA LEU A 62 26.26 34.79 39.41
C LEU A 62 24.93 34.03 39.31
N TYR A 63 24.87 32.89 39.98
CA TYR A 63 23.68 32.06 40.03
C TYR A 63 22.72 32.62 41.06
N ASN A 64 21.51 32.97 40.63
CA ASN A 64 20.43 33.45 41.48
C ASN A 64 19.63 32.25 41.99
N VAL A 65 19.72 32.00 43.30
CA VAL A 65 19.13 30.84 43.96
C VAL A 65 17.60 30.88 44.00
N THR A 66 17.01 32.07 43.85
CA THR A 66 15.54 32.23 43.86
C THR A 66 14.95 31.98 42.48
N SER A 67 15.56 32.51 41.43
CA SER A 67 15.05 32.35 40.06
C SER A 67 15.58 31.11 39.34
N GLY A 68 16.62 30.46 39.86
CA GLY A 68 17.30 29.37 39.18
C GLY A 68 18.06 29.80 37.93
N SER A 69 18.43 31.08 37.81
CA SER A 69 19.07 31.64 36.62
C SER A 69 20.52 32.03 36.88
N GLY A 70 21.34 32.08 35.83
CA GLY A 70 22.77 32.39 35.91
C GLY A 70 23.61 31.12 35.88
N TRP A 71 24.87 31.22 35.46
CA TRP A 71 25.76 30.07 35.37
C TRP A 71 27.19 30.51 35.68
N PRO A 72 27.76 30.11 36.83
CA PRO A 72 29.07 30.61 37.26
C PRO A 72 30.27 30.12 36.46
N TYR A 73 30.06 29.21 35.52
CA TYR A 73 31.12 28.58 34.74
C TYR A 73 31.09 29.07 33.29
N GLU A 74 32.23 29.06 32.61
CA GLU A 74 32.31 29.53 31.23
C GLU A 74 31.58 28.56 30.28
N ARG A 75 30.59 29.06 29.54
CA ARG A 75 29.68 28.20 28.76
C ARG A 75 30.27 27.55 27.52
N GLY A 76 31.40 28.02 27.01
CA GLY A 76 32.07 27.41 25.85
C GLY A 76 33.46 26.88 26.17
N VAL A 77 33.79 26.73 27.45
CA VAL A 77 34.97 25.96 27.88
C VAL A 77 34.44 24.83 28.74
N PHE A 78 34.17 23.67 28.14
CA PHE A 78 33.77 22.45 28.84
C PHE A 78 34.14 21.23 28.01
N VAL A 79 34.26 20.08 28.67
CA VAL A 79 34.45 18.78 28.02
C VAL A 79 33.13 18.04 28.08
N GLY A 80 32.62 17.63 26.91
CA GLY A 80 31.44 16.76 26.84
C GLY A 80 31.83 15.29 26.66
N PHE A 81 30.94 14.41 27.08
CA PHE A 81 30.96 12.98 26.82
C PHE A 81 29.57 12.56 26.40
N ARG A 82 29.45 11.64 25.44
CA ARG A 82 28.15 11.16 24.96
C ARG A 82 28.13 9.65 24.82
N MET A 83 27.07 8.99 25.24
CA MET A 83 26.87 7.56 25.06
C MET A 83 25.44 7.31 24.60
N ILE A 84 25.30 6.64 23.45
CA ILE A 84 24.00 6.29 22.90
C ILE A 84 23.86 4.77 22.90
N GLY A 85 22.85 4.29 23.63
CA GLY A 85 22.43 2.89 23.62
C GLY A 85 21.17 2.72 22.78
N ILE A 86 21.17 1.74 21.87
CA ILE A 86 19.99 1.35 21.09
C ILE A 86 19.66 -0.11 21.38
N ASN A 87 18.40 -0.40 21.68
CA ASN A 87 17.88 -1.74 21.90
C ASN A 87 16.53 -1.89 21.19
N GLY A 88 16.55 -2.48 19.99
CA GLY A 88 15.36 -2.58 19.15
C GLY A 88 14.83 -1.21 18.76
N SER A 89 13.57 -0.92 19.10
CA SER A 89 12.94 0.38 18.89
C SER A 89 13.41 1.45 19.86
N ARG A 90 14.01 1.08 21.00
CA ARG A 90 14.33 2.01 22.09
C ARG A 90 15.73 2.59 21.94
N ILE A 91 15.85 3.87 22.29
CA ILE A 91 17.12 4.60 22.34
C ILE A 91 17.25 5.33 23.67
N ARG A 92 18.48 5.37 24.16
CA ARG A 92 18.91 6.13 25.33
C ARG A 92 20.15 6.92 24.95
N ASP A 93 20.13 8.23 25.14
CA ASP A 93 21.28 9.11 24.91
C ASP A 93 21.66 9.79 26.22
N VAL A 94 22.88 9.51 26.68
CA VAL A 94 23.48 10.05 27.89
C VAL A 94 24.57 11.04 27.51
N GLN A 95 24.51 12.24 28.07
CA GLN A 95 25.52 13.27 27.90
C GLN A 95 26.03 13.74 29.27
N VAL A 96 27.35 13.93 29.38
CA VAL A 96 28.01 14.44 30.58
C VAL A 96 28.85 15.63 30.17
N TYR A 97 28.59 16.80 30.75
CA TYR A 97 29.36 18.01 30.52
C TYR A 97 30.13 18.36 31.78
N VAL A 98 31.45 18.51 31.66
CA VAL A 98 32.34 18.83 32.76
C VAL A 98 32.94 20.20 32.51
N TYR A 99 32.61 21.15 33.38
CA TYR A 99 33.05 22.52 33.30
C TYR A 99 34.31 22.72 34.17
N PRO A 100 35.29 23.49 33.71
CA PRO A 100 36.44 23.89 34.52
C PRO A 100 35.99 24.80 35.67
N PRO A 101 36.84 25.00 36.69
CA PRO A 101 36.59 26.01 37.71
C PRO A 101 36.34 27.40 37.11
N ALA A 102 35.47 28.18 37.75
CA ALA A 102 35.23 29.56 37.38
C ALA A 102 36.54 30.39 37.45
N SER A 103 36.68 31.45 36.65
CA SER A 103 37.91 32.25 36.66
C SER A 103 38.11 33.01 37.98
N GLU A 104 39.36 33.25 38.36
CA GLU A 104 39.69 34.02 39.57
C GLU A 104 39.07 35.42 39.55
N GLU A 105 39.03 36.06 38.37
CA GLU A 105 38.38 37.36 38.17
C GLU A 105 36.87 37.30 38.50
N PHE A 106 36.18 36.26 38.06
CA PHE A 106 34.76 36.09 38.38
C PHE A 106 34.54 35.83 39.87
N CYS A 107 35.37 34.99 40.48
CA CYS A 107 35.27 34.64 41.89
C CYS A 107 35.56 35.80 42.83
N GLY A 108 36.36 36.79 42.39
CA GLY A 108 36.64 38.01 43.14
C GLY A 108 35.51 39.06 43.11
N ARG A 109 34.41 38.82 42.40
CA ARG A 109 33.28 39.75 42.34
C ARG A 109 32.46 39.72 43.63
N ASP A 110 31.92 40.87 44.03
CA ASP A 110 30.95 40.94 45.12
C ASP A 110 29.71 40.09 44.78
N VAL A 111 29.32 39.21 45.71
CA VAL A 111 28.17 38.32 45.54
C VAL A 111 26.97 38.91 46.30
N PRO A 112 25.93 39.43 45.60
CA PRO A 112 24.74 39.96 46.24
C PRO A 112 23.98 38.90 47.04
N ALA A 113 23.20 39.32 48.03
CA ALA A 113 22.34 38.42 48.80
C ALA A 113 21.38 37.65 47.86
N GLY A 114 21.28 36.33 48.05
CA GLY A 114 20.47 35.45 47.20
C GLY A 114 21.14 35.04 45.88
N MET A 115 22.42 35.36 45.71
CA MET A 115 23.23 34.86 44.60
C MET A 115 24.42 34.08 45.11
N VAL A 116 24.98 33.21 44.26
CA VAL A 116 26.21 32.45 44.52
C VAL A 116 27.11 32.43 43.28
N ASN A 117 28.41 32.33 43.49
CA ASN A 117 29.44 32.23 42.46
C ASN A 117 29.92 30.79 42.22
N VAL A 118 29.30 29.82 42.88
CA VAL A 118 29.53 28.37 42.72
C VAL A 118 28.22 27.66 43.01
N VAL A 119 27.94 26.54 42.33
CA VAL A 119 26.70 25.77 42.51
C VAL A 119 27.05 24.32 42.74
N GLY A 120 26.45 23.66 43.75
CA GLY A 120 26.61 22.23 43.98
C GLY A 120 25.56 21.37 43.28
N SER A 121 25.68 20.05 43.46
CA SER A 121 24.71 19.05 42.99
C SER A 121 23.52 18.82 43.93
N ASP A 122 23.52 19.38 45.15
CA ASP A 122 22.40 19.20 46.08
C ASP A 122 21.12 19.83 45.50
N LYS A 123 20.15 18.96 45.23
CA LYS A 123 18.86 19.31 44.63
C LYS A 123 17.96 20.14 45.55
N ASN A 124 18.13 20.01 46.87
CA ASN A 124 17.28 20.70 47.84
C ASN A 124 17.86 22.06 48.25
N ASP A 125 19.18 22.22 48.16
CA ASP A 125 19.86 23.46 48.46
C ASP A 125 21.10 23.64 47.57
N PRO A 126 21.01 24.39 46.44
CA PRO A 126 22.16 24.71 45.59
C PRO A 126 23.35 25.32 46.33
N MET A 127 23.10 25.97 47.48
CA MET A 127 24.11 26.63 48.29
C MET A 127 24.81 25.65 49.24
N ASN A 128 24.22 24.48 49.48
CA ASN A 128 24.82 23.40 50.26
C ASN A 128 25.84 22.63 49.40
N THR A 129 26.96 23.29 49.11
CA THR A 129 28.05 22.70 48.34
C THR A 129 29.37 22.81 49.06
N THR A 130 30.21 21.79 48.92
CA THR A 130 31.62 21.81 49.33
C THR A 130 32.52 22.45 48.27
N ALA A 131 31.96 22.82 47.11
CA ALA A 131 32.68 23.45 46.02
C ALA A 131 33.11 24.88 46.38
N VAL A 132 34.31 25.25 45.95
CA VAL A 132 34.88 26.59 46.11
C VAL A 132 35.08 27.22 44.74
N CYS A 133 34.55 28.43 44.55
CA CYS A 133 34.73 29.20 43.32
C CYS A 133 36.24 29.34 43.01
N GLY A 134 36.63 29.10 41.76
CA GLY A 134 38.04 29.20 41.33
C GLY A 134 38.86 27.94 41.57
N LEU A 135 38.34 27.01 42.36
CA LEU A 135 39.02 25.77 42.71
C LEU A 135 38.33 24.53 42.13
N ASN A 136 37.00 24.48 42.17
CA ASN A 136 36.21 23.34 41.73
C ASN A 136 35.41 23.68 40.46
N GLY A 137 35.40 22.75 39.51
CA GLY A 137 34.54 22.80 38.34
C GLY A 137 33.08 22.44 38.65
N ASN A 138 32.33 22.11 37.61
CA ASN A 138 30.95 21.60 37.73
C ASN A 138 30.70 20.45 36.77
N VAL A 139 29.64 19.70 37.02
CA VAL A 139 29.18 18.65 36.13
C VAL A 139 27.68 18.77 35.87
N VAL A 140 27.30 18.59 34.61
CA VAL A 140 25.91 18.49 34.18
C VAL A 140 25.73 17.15 33.48
N TYR A 141 24.73 16.39 33.91
CA TYR A 141 24.23 15.22 33.20
C TYR A 141 22.99 15.58 32.41
N SER A 142 22.89 15.04 31.20
CA SER A 142 21.67 15.04 30.40
C SER A 142 21.40 13.63 29.93
N GLU A 143 20.13 13.23 29.94
CA GLU A 143 19.71 11.91 29.53
C GLU A 143 18.37 12.00 28.83
N VAL A 144 18.25 11.44 27.63
CA VAL A 144 16.96 11.35 26.94
C VAL A 144 16.66 9.91 26.58
N PHE A 145 15.38 9.56 26.67
CA PHE A 145 14.87 8.26 26.25
C PHE A 145 13.86 8.46 25.14
N GLY A 146 13.99 7.63 24.12
CA GLY A 146 13.13 7.67 22.95
C GLY A 146 12.84 6.29 22.38
N VAL A 147 11.96 6.31 21.39
CA VAL A 147 11.51 5.14 20.65
C VAL A 147 11.49 5.45 19.16
N SER A 148 11.59 4.42 18.30
CA SER A 148 11.33 4.58 16.88
C SER A 148 9.91 5.07 16.63
N SER A 149 9.72 5.79 15.53
CA SER A 149 8.40 6.26 15.13
C SER A 149 7.65 5.19 14.32
N TYR A 150 6.32 5.29 14.34
CA TYR A 150 5.44 4.53 13.44
C TYR A 150 5.62 4.86 11.95
N GLU A 151 6.38 5.92 11.62
CA GLU A 151 6.75 6.21 10.23
C GLU A 151 7.74 5.18 9.66
N ARG A 152 8.46 4.45 10.54
CA ARG A 152 9.46 3.43 10.18
C ARG A 152 10.53 3.90 9.19
N ASN A 153 10.90 5.17 9.31
CA ASN A 153 11.91 5.85 8.50
C ASN A 153 13.20 6.14 9.31
N GLY A 154 13.33 5.54 10.49
CA GLY A 154 14.44 5.78 11.40
C GLY A 154 14.28 7.01 12.28
N ASN A 155 13.14 7.72 12.24
CA ASN A 155 12.90 8.81 13.18
C ASN A 155 12.73 8.25 14.60
N VAL A 156 13.30 8.97 15.56
CA VAL A 156 13.14 8.74 17.00
C VAL A 156 12.23 9.82 17.57
N ASN A 157 11.30 9.43 18.44
CA ASN A 157 10.54 10.32 19.29
C ASN A 157 11.08 10.18 20.72
N TYR A 158 11.69 11.23 21.26
CA TYR A 158 12.03 11.25 22.68
C TYR A 158 10.77 11.61 23.46
N PHE A 159 10.49 10.86 24.53
CA PHE A 159 9.30 11.05 25.36
C PHE A 159 9.64 11.30 26.82
N TRP A 160 10.88 11.03 27.21
CA TRP A 160 11.40 11.25 28.56
C TRP A 160 12.73 11.96 28.48
N SER A 161 12.93 12.93 29.37
CA SER A 161 14.21 13.64 29.49
C SER A 161 14.60 13.82 30.95
N GLY A 162 15.89 13.85 31.18
CA GLY A 162 16.55 14.06 32.45
C GLY A 162 17.67 15.06 32.26
N MET A 163 17.77 16.04 33.14
CA MET A 163 18.86 17.00 33.13
C MET A 163 19.18 17.37 34.58
N GLY A 164 20.44 17.25 35.00
CA GLY A 164 20.82 17.53 36.38
C GLY A 164 22.28 17.18 36.68
N PRO A 165 22.88 17.74 37.74
CA PRO A 165 22.39 18.92 38.44
C PRO A 165 22.57 20.15 37.53
N ILE A 166 21.51 20.90 37.28
CA ILE A 166 21.57 22.17 36.56
C ILE A 166 20.83 23.18 37.40
N TYR A 167 21.47 24.32 37.67
CA TYR A 167 20.82 25.40 38.41
C TYR A 167 20.28 24.90 39.77
N GLY A 168 21.09 24.20 40.57
CA GLY A 168 20.69 23.82 41.93
C GLY A 168 19.64 22.71 42.04
N GLY A 169 19.43 21.95 40.96
CA GLY A 169 18.52 20.82 40.97
C GLY A 169 18.62 19.98 39.71
N GLY A 170 18.17 18.73 39.81
CA GLY A 170 17.94 17.89 38.65
C GLY A 170 16.47 17.59 38.48
N VAL A 171 16.12 17.31 37.24
CA VAL A 171 14.75 17.09 36.77
C VAL A 171 14.78 15.88 35.90
N SER A 172 13.85 14.96 36.13
CA SER A 172 13.57 13.94 35.15
C SER A 172 12.09 13.65 35.09
N GLY A 173 11.60 13.36 33.90
CA GLY A 173 10.20 13.06 33.70
C GLY A 173 9.81 12.98 32.23
N PRO A 174 8.53 12.69 31.98
CA PRO A 174 7.96 12.79 30.65
C PRO A 174 8.05 14.23 30.14
N LEU A 175 8.09 14.38 28.82
CA LEU A 175 8.05 15.71 28.22
C LEU A 175 6.76 16.47 28.59
N PRO A 176 6.83 17.80 28.78
CA PRO A 176 5.62 18.58 29.04
C PRO A 176 4.62 18.45 27.88
N PRO A 177 3.30 18.43 28.17
CA PRO A 177 2.29 18.37 27.13
C PRO A 177 2.43 19.49 26.09
N GLY A 178 2.31 19.15 24.81
CA GLY A 178 2.42 20.09 23.69
C GLY A 178 3.84 20.34 23.19
N PHE A 179 4.85 19.77 23.84
CA PHE A 179 6.24 19.79 23.35
C PHE A 179 6.60 18.45 22.71
N SER A 180 7.46 18.51 21.70
CA SER A 180 7.98 17.33 21.01
C SER A 180 9.49 17.37 21.01
N SER A 181 10.12 16.25 21.32
CA SER A 181 11.54 16.04 21.10
C SER A 181 11.70 14.85 20.16
N PHE A 182 12.60 14.94 19.19
CA PHE A 182 12.78 13.93 18.17
C PHE A 182 14.20 13.93 17.62
N ALA A 183 14.58 12.86 16.95
CA ALA A 183 15.75 12.85 16.09
C ALA A 183 15.40 12.23 14.74
N VAL A 184 15.87 12.83 13.65
CA VAL A 184 15.57 12.42 12.27
C VAL A 184 16.88 12.21 11.50
N PRO A 185 17.05 11.06 10.82
CA PRO A 185 18.12 10.87 9.86
C PRO A 185 18.07 11.92 8.75
N VAL A 186 19.19 12.59 8.50
CA VAL A 186 19.38 13.49 7.36
C VAL A 186 20.28 12.76 6.36
N GLY A 187 19.66 11.92 5.54
CA GLY A 187 20.39 10.97 4.68
C GLY A 187 21.07 9.89 5.51
N ASN A 188 22.23 9.41 5.03
CA ASN A 188 23.00 8.33 5.66
C ASN A 188 24.21 8.83 6.45
N GLU A 189 24.37 10.14 6.60
CA GLU A 189 25.61 10.74 7.12
C GLU A 189 25.35 11.71 8.27
N ALA A 190 24.10 12.14 8.49
CA ALA A 190 23.78 13.10 9.52
C ALA A 190 22.52 12.75 10.30
N LEU A 191 22.43 13.27 11.51
CA LEU A 191 21.28 13.18 12.39
C LEU A 191 20.91 14.60 12.81
N PHE A 192 19.66 14.99 12.60
CA PHE A 192 19.12 16.20 13.20
C PHE A 192 18.35 15.81 14.46
N THR A 193 18.71 16.38 15.60
CA THR A 193 18.03 16.15 16.87
C THR A 193 17.41 17.45 17.33
N HIS A 194 16.19 17.37 17.86
CA HIS A 194 15.54 18.42 18.60
C HIS A 194 15.13 17.88 19.97
N SER A 195 15.66 18.48 21.04
CA SER A 195 15.42 18.04 22.41
C SER A 195 14.86 19.16 23.27
N VAL A 196 13.89 18.84 24.10
CA VAL A 196 13.17 19.76 24.96
C VAL A 196 13.29 19.28 26.39
N TYR A 197 13.71 20.16 27.29
CA TYR A 197 13.83 19.87 28.72
C TYR A 197 12.99 20.87 29.53
N ALA A 198 12.23 20.36 30.49
CA ALA A 198 11.53 21.21 31.45
C ALA A 198 12.52 21.73 32.51
N ILE A 199 12.44 23.02 32.84
CA ILE A 199 13.17 23.62 33.97
C ILE A 199 12.18 23.87 35.12
N PRO A 200 12.22 23.06 36.21
CA PRO A 200 11.34 23.20 37.36
C PRO A 200 11.51 24.52 38.06
N GLY A 201 10.44 24.92 38.75
CA GLY A 201 10.39 26.17 39.51
C GLY A 201 10.20 27.41 38.66
N VAL A 202 10.68 27.41 37.41
CA VAL A 202 10.64 28.59 36.54
C VAL A 202 9.57 28.52 35.44
N GLY A 203 8.97 27.34 35.22
CA GLY A 203 8.03 27.14 34.11
C GLY A 203 8.66 27.37 32.73
N ALA A 204 9.98 27.26 32.65
CA ALA A 204 10.77 27.51 31.46
C ALA A 204 11.05 26.20 30.71
N VAL A 205 11.28 26.32 29.41
CA VAL A 205 11.56 25.19 28.53
C VAL A 205 12.87 25.43 27.80
N LEU A 206 13.83 24.54 28.04
CA LEU A 206 15.10 24.58 27.33
C LEU A 206 14.98 23.76 26.06
N THR A 207 15.17 24.40 24.91
CA THR A 207 15.16 23.73 23.62
C THR A 207 16.56 23.64 23.04
N PHE A 208 16.86 22.51 22.46
CA PHE A 208 18.15 22.18 21.88
C PHE A 208 17.90 21.64 20.48
N SER A 209 18.76 22.03 19.54
CA SER A 209 18.72 21.53 18.17
C SER A 209 20.14 21.27 17.69
N ASP A 210 20.52 20.01 17.53
CA ASP A 210 21.79 19.60 16.93
C ASP A 210 21.61 19.06 15.52
N THR A 211 22.63 19.26 14.71
CA THR A 211 22.87 18.49 13.49
C THR A 211 24.25 17.87 13.60
N ASP A 212 24.26 16.57 13.80
CA ASP A 212 25.48 15.80 13.94
C ASP A 212 25.80 15.11 12.62
N SER A 213 27.01 15.32 12.11
CA SER A 213 27.48 14.69 10.88
C SER A 213 28.54 13.63 11.23
N VAL A 214 28.24 12.37 10.91
CA VAL A 214 29.22 11.30 10.96
C VAL A 214 30.08 11.42 9.70
N LEU A 215 31.23 12.07 9.84
CA LEU A 215 32.22 12.04 8.77
C LEU A 215 32.83 10.65 8.73
N THR A 216 32.59 9.92 7.63
CA THR A 216 33.07 8.55 7.39
C THR A 216 34.60 8.43 7.26
N GLN A 217 35.34 9.51 7.50
CA GLN A 217 36.80 9.51 7.52
C GLN A 217 37.33 9.02 8.89
N GLY A 218 36.92 7.81 9.29
CA GLY A 218 37.33 7.13 10.53
C GLY A 218 36.27 7.15 11.64
N ASP A 219 36.73 7.05 12.88
CA ASP A 219 35.90 6.93 14.09
C ASP A 219 35.57 8.30 14.73
N VAL A 220 35.51 9.37 13.94
CA VAL A 220 35.30 10.75 14.43
C VAL A 220 33.94 11.28 14.01
N VAL A 221 33.11 11.65 14.99
CA VAL A 221 31.86 12.38 14.76
C VAL A 221 32.14 13.87 14.87
N LYS A 222 31.66 14.65 13.90
CA LYS A 222 31.72 16.11 13.93
C LYS A 222 30.32 16.67 13.85
N GLY A 223 29.91 17.38 14.88
CA GLY A 223 28.57 17.96 14.96
C GLY A 223 28.60 19.47 15.00
N SER A 224 27.45 20.05 14.70
CA SER A 224 27.12 21.40 15.09
C SER A 224 25.87 21.36 15.94
N PHE A 225 25.86 22.11 17.03
CA PHE A 225 24.75 22.14 17.97
C PHE A 225 24.32 23.58 18.23
N GLY A 226 23.06 23.87 17.95
CA GLY A 226 22.39 25.10 18.33
C GLY A 226 21.59 24.91 19.62
N THR A 227 21.68 25.85 20.56
CA THR A 227 20.85 25.85 21.77
C THR A 227 19.98 27.09 21.79
N GLY A 228 18.68 26.88 22.02
CA GLY A 228 17.66 27.92 22.14
C GLY A 228 17.08 27.87 23.55
N THR A 229 17.52 28.74 24.45
CA THR A 229 16.90 28.84 25.78
C THR A 229 15.76 29.83 25.75
N SER A 230 14.54 29.37 26.04
CA SER A 230 13.37 30.25 26.19
C SER A 230 12.71 29.99 27.54
N ALA A 231 12.72 30.98 28.42
CA ALA A 231 11.96 30.96 29.64
C ALA A 231 10.80 31.97 29.50
N ALA A 232 9.62 31.62 30.03
CA ALA A 232 8.48 32.54 30.01
C ALA A 232 8.89 33.90 30.65
N GLY A 233 8.85 34.97 29.86
CA GLY A 233 9.25 36.32 30.29
C GLY A 233 10.73 36.67 30.09
N PHE A 234 11.54 35.81 29.48
CA PHE A 234 12.94 36.09 29.14
C PHE A 234 13.16 36.06 27.61
N PRO A 235 14.08 36.88 27.08
CA PRO A 235 14.44 36.82 25.66
C PRO A 235 15.04 35.45 25.31
N VAL A 236 14.70 34.94 24.12
CA VAL A 236 15.26 33.69 23.62
C VAL A 236 16.77 33.87 23.43
N GLN A 237 17.55 32.94 23.97
CA GLN A 237 19.00 32.94 23.84
C GLN A 237 19.42 31.86 22.86
N TYR A 238 20.15 32.26 21.82
CA TYR A 238 20.69 31.36 20.82
C TYR A 238 22.20 31.21 21.00
N ASN A 239 22.68 29.97 21.09
CA ASN A 239 24.11 29.65 21.08
C ASN A 239 24.37 28.62 19.99
N THR A 240 25.49 28.72 19.29
CA THR A 240 25.90 27.71 18.32
C THR A 240 27.30 27.20 18.67
N PHE A 241 27.44 25.89 18.69
CA PHE A 241 28.68 25.19 18.95
C PHE A 241 29.03 24.30 17.75
N ILE A 242 30.29 24.21 17.40
CA ILE A 242 30.84 23.12 16.59
C ILE A 242 31.58 22.21 17.55
N TYR A 243 31.48 20.92 17.32
CA TYR A 243 32.23 19.98 18.09
C TYR A 243 32.80 18.84 17.26
N SER A 244 33.83 18.21 17.81
CA SER A 244 34.40 16.97 17.29
C SER A 244 34.59 16.01 18.45
N SER A 245 34.22 14.77 18.24
CA SER A 245 34.36 13.70 19.22
C SER A 245 34.90 12.43 18.56
N GLY A 246 35.79 11.74 19.26
CA GLY A 246 36.26 10.41 18.86
C GLY A 246 35.38 9.34 19.51
N ARG A 247 35.02 8.32 18.74
CA ARG A 247 34.36 7.11 19.27
C ARG A 247 35.28 6.43 20.28
N LEU A 248 34.69 5.96 21.37
CA LEU A 248 35.33 5.11 22.35
C LEU A 248 35.00 3.65 22.08
N GLY A 249 35.97 2.77 22.31
CA GLY A 249 35.83 1.35 22.02
C GLY A 249 34.82 0.63 22.93
N ASP A 250 34.66 1.12 24.16
CA ASP A 250 33.82 0.51 25.18
C ASP A 250 33.37 1.51 26.26
N GLU A 251 32.46 1.05 27.12
CA GLU A 251 31.93 1.79 28.27
C GLU A 251 33.01 2.07 29.34
N THR A 252 33.97 1.16 29.52
CA THR A 252 35.07 1.35 30.47
C THR A 252 35.89 2.60 30.12
N SER A 253 36.28 2.72 28.85
CA SER A 253 37.01 3.88 28.31
C SER A 253 36.21 5.17 28.48
N PHE A 254 34.88 5.10 28.38
CA PHE A 254 33.98 6.23 28.60
C PHE A 254 34.00 6.69 30.06
N VAL A 255 33.88 5.75 31.01
CA VAL A 255 33.94 6.09 32.45
C VAL A 255 35.33 6.60 32.85
N GLU A 256 36.41 6.00 32.33
CA GLU A 256 37.78 6.43 32.59
C GLU A 256 38.04 7.88 32.17
N GLN A 257 37.59 8.28 30.97
CA GLN A 257 37.76 9.67 30.51
C GLN A 257 36.92 10.67 31.29
N ILE A 258 35.71 10.29 31.72
CA ILE A 258 34.90 11.12 32.62
C ILE A 258 35.63 11.29 33.95
N GLN A 259 36.18 10.22 34.51
CA GLN A 259 36.94 10.28 35.75
C GLN A 259 38.19 11.16 35.62
N GLU A 260 38.91 11.08 34.49
CA GLU A 260 40.04 11.96 34.19
C GLU A 260 39.63 13.43 34.13
N ALA A 261 38.52 13.75 33.45
CA ALA A 261 38.00 15.11 33.40
C ALA A 261 37.58 15.62 34.80
N PHE A 262 37.00 14.75 35.62
CA PHE A 262 36.59 15.11 36.99
C PHE A 262 37.80 15.43 37.86
N ASN A 263 38.87 14.65 37.74
CA ASN A 263 40.14 14.92 38.42
C ASN A 263 40.78 16.21 37.90
N THR A 264 40.79 16.42 36.58
CA THR A 264 41.39 17.58 35.92
C THR A 264 40.72 18.89 36.34
N TYR A 265 39.39 18.91 36.41
CA TYR A 265 38.61 20.08 36.81
C TYR A 265 38.22 20.07 38.29
N ASN A 266 38.82 19.19 39.08
CA ASN A 266 38.68 19.12 40.51
C ASN A 266 37.20 19.12 40.95
N ILE A 267 36.38 18.26 40.33
CA ILE A 267 34.97 18.07 40.70
C ILE A 267 34.91 17.52 42.13
N THR A 268 34.00 18.04 42.95
CA THR A 268 33.94 17.66 44.36
C THR A 268 33.56 16.19 44.53
N ALA A 269 33.91 15.62 45.68
CA ALA A 269 33.50 14.27 46.01
C ALA A 269 31.96 14.17 46.05
N ASP A 270 31.25 15.17 46.55
CA ASP A 270 29.78 15.12 46.65
C ASP A 270 29.12 15.14 45.27
N ASP A 271 29.69 15.87 44.31
CA ASP A 271 29.18 15.98 42.94
C ASP A 271 29.62 14.81 42.04
N THR A 272 30.52 13.94 42.51
CA THR A 272 31.00 12.78 41.73
C THR A 272 30.17 11.53 42.04
N PRO A 273 29.42 10.97 41.07
CA PRO A 273 28.63 9.75 41.28
C PRO A 273 29.50 8.53 41.60
N ALA A 274 28.93 7.59 42.36
CA ALA A 274 29.64 6.37 42.77
C ALA A 274 30.15 5.54 41.57
N TRP A 275 29.42 5.50 40.46
CA TRP A 275 29.84 4.76 39.26
C TRP A 275 31.08 5.37 38.61
N VAL A 276 31.23 6.71 38.61
CA VAL A 276 32.45 7.36 38.15
C VAL A 276 33.60 7.14 39.14
N LYS A 277 33.36 7.33 40.44
CA LYS A 277 34.41 7.17 41.48
C LYS A 277 35.03 5.78 41.46
N ASN A 278 34.20 4.76 41.29
CA ASN A 278 34.60 3.37 41.41
C ASN A 278 34.95 2.72 40.06
N GLY A 279 34.90 3.47 38.94
CA GLY A 279 35.05 2.90 37.60
C GLY A 279 34.00 1.83 37.29
N GLY A 280 32.79 1.99 37.83
CA GLY A 280 31.67 1.08 37.60
C GLY A 280 30.95 1.35 36.27
N SER A 281 30.03 0.46 35.91
CA SER A 281 29.17 0.66 34.74
C SER A 281 28.26 1.88 34.91
N VAL A 282 28.01 2.57 33.81
CA VAL A 282 27.00 3.61 33.70
C VAL A 282 25.64 3.00 34.08
N PRO A 283 24.93 3.56 35.07
CA PRO A 283 23.60 3.07 35.46
C PRO A 283 22.67 2.99 34.26
N SER A 284 21.66 2.13 34.28
CA SER A 284 20.64 2.07 33.22
C SER A 284 19.83 3.37 33.09
N CYS A 285 19.86 4.21 34.13
CA CYS A 285 19.26 5.52 34.16
C CYS A 285 20.02 6.39 35.17
N ILE A 286 20.62 7.49 34.70
CA ILE A 286 21.30 8.46 35.56
C ILE A 286 20.28 9.42 36.17
N ALA A 287 19.19 9.67 35.44
CA ALA A 287 18.12 10.57 35.82
C ALA A 287 17.28 10.11 37.02
N GLU A 288 17.51 8.89 37.54
CA GLU A 288 16.89 8.39 38.77
C GLU A 288 17.14 9.34 39.95
N ALA A 289 18.35 9.90 40.05
CA ALA A 289 18.71 10.88 41.08
C ALA A 289 17.92 12.20 40.98
N PHE A 290 17.23 12.42 39.85
CA PHE A 290 16.70 13.72 39.46
C PHE A 290 15.18 13.73 39.25
N GLY A 291 14.51 12.59 39.28
CA GLY A 291 13.04 12.54 39.14
C GLY A 291 12.49 11.17 38.80
N GLY A 292 13.37 10.21 38.45
CA GLY A 292 12.99 8.85 38.12
C GLY A 292 13.38 8.50 36.68
N CYS A 293 12.92 7.33 36.26
CA CYS A 293 13.25 6.73 34.96
C CYS A 293 11.97 6.24 34.30
N PRO A 294 11.92 6.18 32.96
CA PRO A 294 10.79 5.59 32.28
C PRO A 294 10.66 4.12 32.70
N THR A 295 9.45 3.73 33.03
CA THR A 295 9.05 2.37 33.35
C THR A 295 8.54 1.66 32.10
N GLU A 296 8.38 0.34 32.14
CA GLU A 296 7.74 -0.40 31.05
C GLU A 296 6.31 0.09 30.77
N GLU A 297 5.61 0.63 31.76
CA GLU A 297 4.29 1.24 31.56
C GLU A 297 4.38 2.52 30.71
N ASP A 298 5.46 3.29 30.81
CA ASP A 298 5.67 4.48 29.98
C ASP A 298 6.01 4.12 28.53
N TYR A 299 6.66 2.97 28.30
CA TYR A 299 6.94 2.45 26.96
C TYR A 299 5.73 1.76 26.33
N CYS A 300 5.08 0.86 27.08
CA CYS A 300 4.14 -0.15 26.57
C CYS A 300 2.76 -0.14 27.23
N GLY A 301 2.50 0.76 28.18
CA GLY A 301 1.19 0.90 28.81
C GLY A 301 0.11 1.41 27.85
N PRO A 302 -1.11 1.69 28.34
CA PRO A 302 -2.20 2.23 27.52
C PRO A 302 -1.88 3.55 26.82
N ASN A 303 -0.93 4.31 27.36
CA ASN A 303 -0.40 5.55 26.76
C ASN A 303 1.07 5.39 26.34
N GLY A 304 1.54 4.16 26.21
CA GLY A 304 2.88 3.84 25.76
C GLY A 304 3.15 4.37 24.36
N VAL A 305 4.41 4.66 24.07
CA VAL A 305 4.84 5.25 22.79
C VAL A 305 5.65 4.27 21.93
N ASP A 306 6.07 3.13 22.48
CA ASP A 306 6.97 2.20 21.81
C ASP A 306 6.23 1.37 20.75
N PRO A 307 6.56 1.51 19.45
CA PRO A 307 5.87 0.79 18.39
C PRO A 307 6.04 -0.73 18.46
N SER A 308 7.04 -1.24 19.18
CA SER A 308 7.26 -2.68 19.33
C SER A 308 6.21 -3.39 20.20
N CYS A 309 5.49 -2.63 21.04
CA CYS A 309 4.51 -3.16 21.98
C CYS A 309 3.18 -2.40 22.00
N THR A 310 3.04 -1.34 21.20
CA THR A 310 1.79 -0.59 21.04
C THR A 310 1.22 -0.74 19.63
N GLU A 311 -0.08 -0.52 19.48
CA GLU A 311 -0.77 -0.73 18.19
C GLU A 311 -0.52 0.46 17.25
N SER A 312 -0.08 0.16 16.01
CA SER A 312 0.18 1.19 15.00
C SER A 312 -1.08 2.00 14.66
N PRO A 313 -0.99 3.33 14.56
CA PRO A 313 -2.09 4.14 14.03
C PRO A 313 -2.32 3.88 12.54
N TYR A 314 -1.35 3.28 11.84
CA TYR A 314 -1.41 2.92 10.43
C TYR A 314 -1.97 1.51 10.24
N GLN A 315 -3.29 1.41 10.35
CA GLN A 315 -4.00 0.15 10.13
C GLN A 315 -4.39 0.00 8.67
N ASN A 316 -4.11 -1.17 8.07
CA ASN A 316 -4.66 -1.47 6.75
C ASN A 316 -6.19 -1.42 6.85
N PRO A 317 -6.86 -0.58 6.04
CA PRO A 317 -8.31 -0.54 6.07
C PRO A 317 -8.82 -1.94 5.74
N PRO A 318 -9.79 -2.48 6.50
CA PRO A 318 -10.33 -3.79 6.21
C PRO A 318 -10.79 -3.80 4.75
N ALA A 319 -10.29 -4.76 3.97
CA ALA A 319 -10.57 -4.83 2.54
C ALA A 319 -12.07 -4.64 2.30
N SER A 320 -12.44 -3.50 1.70
CA SER A 320 -13.84 -3.04 1.65
C SER A 320 -14.74 -3.94 0.78
N MET A 321 -14.17 -4.90 0.06
CA MET A 321 -14.94 -5.91 -0.64
C MET A 321 -15.18 -7.11 0.25
N LYS A 322 -16.33 -7.06 0.96
CA LYS A 322 -16.88 -8.28 1.57
C LYS A 322 -17.06 -9.32 0.45
N PRO A 323 -16.57 -10.56 0.62
CA PRO A 323 -16.67 -11.59 -0.43
C PRO A 323 -18.12 -11.97 -0.75
N GLY A 324 -19.06 -11.71 0.17
CA GLY A 324 -20.49 -12.00 0.00
C GLY A 324 -21.12 -11.35 -1.24
N PRO A 325 -21.09 -10.01 -1.39
CA PRO A 325 -21.61 -9.33 -2.57
C PRO A 325 -21.05 -9.82 -3.91
N ILE A 326 -19.73 -10.09 -3.99
CA ILE A 326 -19.11 -10.57 -5.24
C ILE A 326 -19.69 -11.93 -5.62
N ALA A 327 -19.72 -12.88 -4.68
CA ALA A 327 -20.30 -14.19 -4.91
C ALA A 327 -21.79 -14.08 -5.32
N GLY A 328 -22.55 -13.18 -4.70
CA GLY A 328 -23.95 -12.91 -5.05
C GLY A 328 -24.13 -12.42 -6.49
N PHE A 329 -23.33 -11.45 -6.93
CA PHE A 329 -23.39 -10.94 -8.31
C PHE A 329 -22.96 -12.00 -9.34
N THR A 330 -21.94 -12.80 -9.03
CA THR A 330 -21.48 -13.88 -9.93
C THR A 330 -22.56 -14.95 -10.10
N ILE A 331 -23.20 -15.39 -9.01
CA ILE A 331 -24.28 -16.39 -9.07
C ILE A 331 -25.49 -15.83 -9.84
N LEU A 332 -25.87 -14.57 -9.60
CA LEU A 332 -26.97 -13.93 -10.31
C LEU A 332 -26.70 -13.82 -11.81
N ALA A 333 -25.47 -13.45 -12.21
CA ALA A 333 -25.09 -13.37 -13.61
C ALA A 333 -25.18 -14.74 -14.31
N ILE A 334 -24.70 -15.81 -13.65
CA ILE A 334 -24.81 -17.18 -14.17
C ILE A 334 -26.28 -17.59 -14.32
N ALA A 335 -27.13 -17.28 -13.33
CA ALA A 335 -28.55 -17.59 -13.39
C ALA A 335 -29.25 -16.84 -14.54
N VAL A 336 -28.96 -15.56 -14.75
CA VAL A 336 -29.50 -14.78 -15.88
C VAL A 336 -29.08 -15.37 -17.21
N VAL A 337 -27.80 -15.73 -17.37
CA VAL A 337 -27.29 -16.38 -18.60
C VAL A 337 -27.99 -17.72 -18.83
N ALA A 338 -28.19 -18.54 -17.79
CA ALA A 338 -28.91 -19.81 -17.90
C ALA A 338 -30.38 -19.61 -18.32
N ILE A 339 -31.07 -18.62 -17.75
CA ILE A 339 -32.45 -18.29 -18.11
C ILE A 339 -32.55 -17.82 -19.56
N VAL A 340 -31.68 -16.89 -19.99
CA VAL A 340 -31.65 -16.41 -21.37
C VAL A 340 -31.33 -17.56 -22.34
N GLY A 341 -30.35 -18.41 -21.99
CA GLY A 341 -30.00 -19.60 -22.75
C GLY A 341 -31.17 -20.57 -22.90
N PHE A 342 -31.94 -20.80 -21.84
CA PHE A 342 -33.14 -21.64 -21.88
C PHE A 342 -34.21 -21.08 -22.84
N PHE A 343 -34.48 -19.77 -22.80
CA PHE A 343 -35.44 -19.15 -23.72
C PHE A 343 -34.98 -19.21 -25.18
N LEU A 344 -33.70 -18.96 -25.44
CA LEU A 344 -33.12 -19.07 -26.79
C LEU A 344 -33.19 -20.51 -27.31
N HIS A 345 -32.89 -21.50 -26.46
CA HIS A 345 -33.00 -22.92 -26.80
C HIS A 345 -34.44 -23.30 -27.15
N LYS A 346 -35.42 -22.89 -26.33
CA LYS A 346 -36.84 -23.14 -26.57
C LYS A 346 -37.34 -22.48 -27.87
N ARG A 347 -36.86 -21.27 -28.19
CA ARG A 347 -37.17 -20.56 -29.44
C ARG A 347 -36.56 -21.28 -30.65
N SER A 348 -35.30 -21.72 -30.54
CA SER A 348 -34.60 -22.47 -31.60
C SER A 348 -35.33 -23.77 -31.94
N ILE A 349 -35.70 -24.57 -30.94
CA ILE A 349 -36.46 -25.83 -31.14
C ILE A 349 -37.81 -25.56 -31.82
N LYS A 350 -38.56 -24.53 -31.39
CA LYS A 350 -39.83 -24.17 -32.05
C LYS A 350 -39.64 -23.80 -33.52
N SER A 351 -38.61 -23.01 -33.83
CA SER A 351 -38.29 -22.60 -35.19
C SER A 351 -37.87 -23.79 -36.07
N GLN A 352 -37.10 -24.73 -35.52
CA GLN A 352 -36.69 -25.95 -36.22
C GLN A 352 -37.90 -26.84 -36.51
N LYS A 353 -38.77 -27.09 -35.52
CA LYS A 353 -40.01 -27.85 -35.72
C LYS A 353 -40.90 -27.23 -36.80
N LYS A 354 -41.06 -25.91 -36.81
CA LYS A 354 -41.83 -25.20 -37.86
C LYS A 354 -41.20 -25.39 -39.24
N ARG A 355 -39.88 -25.28 -39.37
CA ARG A 355 -39.17 -25.48 -40.66
C ARG A 355 -39.38 -26.89 -41.21
N LEU A 356 -39.24 -27.91 -40.36
CA LEU A 356 -39.37 -29.31 -40.77
C LEU A 356 -40.80 -29.65 -41.19
N ARG A 357 -41.79 -29.18 -40.42
CA ARG A 357 -43.22 -29.31 -40.79
C ARG A 357 -43.53 -28.65 -42.12
N LYS A 358 -43.04 -27.42 -42.34
CA LYS A 358 -43.24 -26.70 -43.62
C LYS A 358 -42.62 -27.45 -44.80
N GLN A 359 -41.41 -27.99 -44.65
CA GLN A 359 -40.75 -28.77 -45.72
C GLN A 359 -41.51 -30.06 -46.05
N PHE A 360 -41.98 -30.77 -45.02
CA PHE A 360 -42.76 -31.99 -45.21
C PHE A 360 -44.14 -31.70 -45.85
N ALA A 361 -44.86 -30.71 -45.32
CA ALA A 361 -46.11 -30.20 -45.88
C ALA A 361 -45.95 -29.81 -47.36
N GLN A 362 -44.88 -29.10 -47.72
CA GLN A 362 -44.57 -28.73 -49.11
C GLN A 362 -44.42 -29.95 -50.03
N GLN A 363 -43.84 -31.06 -49.54
CA GLN A 363 -43.68 -32.26 -50.35
C GLN A 363 -45.00 -32.97 -50.61
N VAL A 364 -45.86 -33.06 -49.59
CA VAL A 364 -47.19 -33.65 -49.72
C VAL A 364 -48.09 -32.75 -50.60
N ALA A 365 -48.06 -31.44 -50.38
CA ALA A 365 -48.83 -30.44 -51.11
C ALA A 365 -48.49 -30.35 -52.60
N LYS A 366 -47.22 -30.54 -52.99
CA LYS A 366 -46.82 -30.53 -54.41
C LYS A 366 -47.35 -31.72 -55.21
N ARG A 367 -47.83 -32.77 -54.55
CA ARG A 367 -48.23 -34.03 -55.19
C ARG A 367 -49.72 -34.33 -55.06
N VAL A 368 -50.39 -33.77 -54.06
CA VAL A 368 -51.85 -33.73 -53.97
C VAL A 368 -52.33 -32.48 -54.72
N ASP A 369 -53.23 -32.64 -55.70
CA ASP A 369 -53.78 -31.51 -56.46
C ASP A 369 -54.69 -30.68 -55.54
N LEU A 370 -54.10 -29.75 -54.78
CA LEU A 370 -54.75 -28.90 -53.78
C LEU A 370 -55.62 -27.81 -54.44
N ARG A 371 -56.56 -28.21 -55.30
CA ARG A 371 -57.54 -27.29 -55.90
C ARG A 371 -58.63 -26.83 -54.91
N GLY A 372 -58.65 -27.36 -53.69
CA GLY A 372 -59.56 -26.98 -52.60
C GLY A 372 -58.83 -26.44 -51.37
N SER A 373 -59.57 -25.74 -50.50
CA SER A 373 -59.09 -25.31 -49.19
C SER A 373 -58.48 -26.49 -48.42
N VAL A 374 -57.35 -26.29 -47.76
CA VAL A 374 -56.61 -27.28 -46.97
C VAL A 374 -57.45 -27.92 -45.86
N SER A 375 -58.51 -27.25 -45.43
CA SER A 375 -59.56 -27.79 -44.55
C SER A 375 -60.38 -28.93 -45.19
N GLN A 376 -60.07 -29.32 -46.43
CA GLN A 376 -60.66 -30.43 -47.18
C GLN A 376 -59.58 -31.37 -47.75
N LEU A 377 -58.50 -31.65 -47.00
CA LEU A 377 -57.68 -32.82 -47.28
C LEU A 377 -58.59 -34.06 -47.19
N ASN A 378 -58.99 -34.59 -48.34
CA ASN A 378 -59.90 -35.72 -48.39
C ASN A 378 -59.19 -36.94 -47.78
N PRO A 379 -59.78 -37.65 -46.80
CA PRO A 379 -59.13 -38.82 -46.19
C PRO A 379 -58.66 -39.87 -47.20
N THR A 380 -59.30 -39.93 -48.37
CA THR A 380 -58.89 -40.79 -49.49
C THR A 380 -57.54 -40.40 -50.09
N ASP A 381 -57.22 -39.11 -50.16
CA ASP A 381 -55.98 -38.62 -50.77
C ASP A 381 -54.81 -38.79 -49.82
N LEU A 382 -55.03 -38.57 -48.52
CA LEU A 382 -54.06 -38.89 -47.47
C LEU A 382 -53.80 -40.40 -47.38
N LEU A 383 -54.83 -41.23 -47.55
CA LEU A 383 -54.68 -42.68 -47.58
C LEU A 383 -53.90 -43.15 -48.82
N ALA A 384 -54.13 -42.53 -49.98
CA ALA A 384 -53.38 -42.81 -51.20
C ALA A 384 -51.90 -42.46 -51.04
N GLU A 385 -51.58 -41.31 -50.44
CA GLU A 385 -50.19 -40.93 -50.15
C GLU A 385 -49.56 -41.83 -49.08
N PHE A 386 -50.29 -42.18 -48.01
CA PHE A 386 -49.79 -43.11 -47.00
C PHE A 386 -49.41 -44.46 -47.61
N LYS A 387 -50.29 -45.05 -48.43
CA LYS A 387 -50.04 -46.32 -49.13
C LYS A 387 -48.90 -46.25 -50.14
N ARG A 388 -48.53 -45.05 -50.59
CA ARG A 388 -47.41 -44.87 -51.51
C ARG A 388 -46.06 -44.80 -50.78
N ILE A 389 -46.07 -44.29 -49.56
CA ILE A 389 -44.88 -44.25 -48.71
C ILE A 389 -44.66 -45.62 -48.05
N ASP A 390 -45.73 -46.31 -47.65
CA ASP A 390 -45.73 -47.70 -47.17
C ASP A 390 -45.50 -48.67 -48.35
N GLN A 391 -44.23 -48.87 -48.69
CA GLN A 391 -43.79 -49.75 -49.79
C GLN A 391 -43.36 -51.13 -49.29
N SER A 392 -43.28 -51.33 -47.98
CA SER A 392 -42.84 -52.56 -47.36
C SER A 392 -43.91 -53.63 -47.51
N VAL A 393 -43.61 -54.64 -48.35
CA VAL A 393 -44.52 -55.76 -48.60
C VAL A 393 -44.11 -56.92 -47.71
N VAL A 394 -44.96 -57.30 -46.76
CA VAL A 394 -44.79 -58.49 -45.92
C VAL A 394 -45.91 -59.47 -46.26
N GLY A 395 -45.58 -60.56 -46.96
CA GLY A 395 -46.57 -61.60 -47.29
C GLY A 395 -47.56 -61.25 -48.43
N GLY A 396 -47.20 -60.30 -49.30
CA GLY A 396 -48.03 -59.91 -50.47
C GLY A 396 -48.98 -58.75 -50.21
N THR A 397 -48.99 -58.18 -49.00
CA THR A 397 -49.74 -56.96 -48.64
C THR A 397 -48.82 -55.97 -47.93
N THR A 398 -49.10 -54.66 -48.05
CA THR A 398 -48.40 -53.59 -47.30
C THR A 398 -48.61 -53.79 -45.80
N ASP A 399 -47.60 -53.53 -44.98
CA ASP A 399 -47.66 -53.82 -43.53
C ASP A 399 -48.54 -52.81 -42.74
N GLY A 400 -48.95 -51.71 -43.37
CA GLY A 400 -49.82 -50.69 -42.80
C GLY A 400 -49.07 -49.67 -41.95
N PHE A 401 -47.74 -49.64 -42.03
CA PHE A 401 -46.87 -48.76 -41.29
C PHE A 401 -45.76 -48.19 -42.18
N ILE A 402 -45.48 -46.90 -42.04
CA ILE A 402 -44.31 -46.29 -42.66
C ILE A 402 -43.10 -46.47 -41.74
N SER A 403 -42.10 -47.20 -42.18
CA SER A 403 -40.79 -47.31 -41.53
C SER A 403 -39.96 -46.03 -41.69
N ARG A 404 -38.90 -45.93 -40.89
CA ARG A 404 -37.97 -44.80 -40.93
C ARG A 404 -37.26 -44.70 -42.27
N GLU A 405 -36.90 -45.83 -42.85
CA GLU A 405 -36.20 -45.92 -44.12
C GLU A 405 -37.10 -45.48 -45.28
N GLU A 406 -38.36 -45.94 -45.29
CA GLU A 406 -39.35 -45.55 -46.30
C GLU A 406 -39.67 -44.05 -46.25
N LEU A 407 -39.84 -43.49 -45.05
CA LEU A 407 -40.07 -42.06 -44.92
C LEU A 407 -38.84 -41.25 -45.32
N TRP A 408 -37.63 -41.72 -45.00
CA TRP A 408 -36.39 -41.07 -45.41
C TRP A 408 -36.25 -41.07 -46.93
N GLU A 409 -36.51 -42.20 -47.59
CA GLU A 409 -36.48 -42.31 -49.04
C GLU A 409 -37.53 -41.39 -49.67
N PHE A 410 -38.75 -41.38 -49.14
CA PHE A 410 -39.81 -40.47 -49.58
C PHE A 410 -39.36 -39.00 -49.49
N VAL A 411 -38.87 -38.57 -48.33
CA VAL A 411 -38.46 -37.19 -48.09
C VAL A 411 -37.21 -36.81 -48.90
N SER A 412 -36.29 -37.74 -49.10
CA SER A 412 -35.06 -37.52 -49.87
C SER A 412 -35.29 -37.56 -51.39
N SER A 413 -36.32 -38.24 -51.87
CA SER A 413 -36.67 -38.34 -53.30
C SER A 413 -37.24 -37.04 -53.89
N GLY A 414 -37.62 -36.07 -53.04
CA GLY A 414 -38.30 -34.83 -53.46
C GLY A 414 -37.37 -33.64 -53.73
N LYS A 415 -37.84 -32.68 -54.57
CA LYS A 415 -37.19 -31.38 -54.81
C LYS A 415 -37.21 -30.40 -53.61
N ALA A 416 -37.33 -30.87 -52.36
CA ALA A 416 -37.46 -29.99 -51.19
C ALA A 416 -36.14 -29.55 -50.56
N GLY A 417 -35.01 -29.91 -51.18
CA GLY A 417 -33.67 -29.70 -50.63
C GLY A 417 -33.22 -30.90 -49.80
N GLU A 418 -31.91 -31.08 -49.71
CA GLU A 418 -31.30 -32.15 -48.91
C GLU A 418 -31.66 -31.96 -47.43
N MET A 419 -32.45 -32.88 -46.87
CA MET A 419 -32.70 -32.93 -45.42
C MET A 419 -31.55 -33.69 -44.77
N ASN A 420 -30.92 -33.10 -43.74
CA ASN A 420 -29.89 -33.82 -43.01
C ASN A 420 -30.52 -34.86 -42.07
N GLU A 421 -29.75 -35.89 -41.69
CA GLU A 421 -30.25 -37.01 -40.88
C GLU A 421 -30.79 -36.56 -39.51
N LYS A 422 -30.19 -35.54 -38.88
CA LYS A 422 -30.65 -35.02 -37.58
C LYS A 422 -32.02 -34.37 -37.67
N ASP A 423 -32.24 -33.58 -38.71
CA ASP A 423 -33.50 -32.90 -39.02
C ASP A 423 -34.59 -33.93 -39.36
N PHE A 424 -34.24 -35.00 -40.07
CA PHE A 424 -35.14 -36.09 -40.33
C PHE A 424 -35.50 -36.90 -39.09
N ASN A 425 -34.55 -37.16 -38.19
CA ASN A 425 -34.85 -37.86 -36.94
C ASN A 425 -35.84 -37.06 -36.10
N LEU A 426 -35.65 -35.75 -36.01
CA LEU A 426 -36.60 -34.86 -35.33
C LEU A 426 -37.98 -34.85 -36.00
N LEU A 427 -38.04 -34.93 -37.33
CA LEU A 427 -39.29 -35.03 -38.09
C LEU A 427 -39.98 -36.37 -37.81
N PHE A 428 -39.26 -37.47 -37.92
CA PHE A 428 -39.76 -38.83 -37.69
C PHE A 428 -40.25 -38.99 -36.25
N ASP A 429 -39.47 -38.55 -35.25
CA ASP A 429 -39.84 -38.56 -33.83
C ASP A 429 -41.10 -37.72 -33.56
N SER A 430 -41.36 -36.70 -34.38
CA SER A 430 -42.58 -35.90 -34.27
C SER A 430 -43.83 -36.55 -34.88
N MET A 431 -43.63 -37.56 -35.74
CA MET A 431 -44.69 -38.38 -36.34
C MET A 431 -44.96 -39.64 -35.50
N ASP A 432 -43.91 -40.29 -35.02
CA ASP A 432 -43.98 -41.48 -34.17
C ASP A 432 -44.22 -41.13 -32.68
N VAL A 433 -45.42 -40.63 -32.39
CA VAL A 433 -45.82 -40.20 -31.03
C VAL A 433 -45.71 -41.34 -30.00
N LYS A 434 -45.78 -42.60 -30.45
CA LYS A 434 -45.73 -43.79 -29.58
C LYS A 434 -44.35 -44.44 -29.49
N GLY A 435 -43.32 -43.91 -30.17
CA GLY A 435 -41.96 -44.44 -30.13
C GLY A 435 -41.83 -45.87 -30.67
N ARG A 436 -42.69 -46.27 -31.62
CA ARG A 436 -42.72 -47.63 -32.20
C ARG A 436 -41.69 -47.83 -33.32
N LYS A 437 -40.94 -46.78 -33.66
CA LYS A 437 -40.02 -46.69 -34.80
C LYS A 437 -40.71 -46.90 -36.15
N LYS A 438 -42.03 -46.73 -36.18
CA LYS A 438 -42.92 -46.90 -37.33
C LYS A 438 -44.12 -45.98 -37.17
N VAL A 439 -44.58 -45.38 -38.26
CA VAL A 439 -45.70 -44.43 -38.28
C VAL A 439 -46.92 -45.11 -38.89
N ASN A 440 -48.01 -45.25 -38.13
CA ASN A 440 -49.25 -45.75 -38.69
C ASN A 440 -50.10 -44.64 -39.35
N PHE A 441 -51.15 -45.03 -40.06
CA PHE A 441 -52.00 -44.07 -40.78
C PHE A 441 -52.61 -42.99 -39.87
N VAL A 442 -52.99 -43.35 -38.63
CA VAL A 442 -53.57 -42.39 -37.68
C VAL A 442 -52.53 -41.36 -37.23
N GLU A 443 -51.30 -41.79 -36.94
CA GLU A 443 -50.17 -40.91 -36.60
C GLU A 443 -49.80 -40.01 -37.77
N PHE A 444 -49.80 -40.55 -39.00
CA PHE A 444 -49.59 -39.77 -40.22
C PHE A 444 -50.67 -38.70 -40.40
N CYS A 445 -51.95 -39.05 -40.27
CA CYS A 445 -53.06 -38.09 -40.36
C CYS A 445 -53.02 -37.04 -39.24
N ALA A 446 -52.70 -37.45 -38.01
CA ALA A 446 -52.57 -36.54 -36.87
C ALA A 446 -51.42 -35.55 -37.09
N PHE A 447 -50.29 -36.03 -37.60
CA PHE A 447 -49.16 -35.17 -37.97
C PHE A 447 -49.55 -34.18 -39.08
N MET A 448 -50.19 -34.64 -40.15
CA MET A 448 -50.65 -33.78 -41.24
C MET A 448 -51.66 -32.73 -40.79
N SER A 449 -52.56 -33.10 -39.86
CA SER A 449 -53.49 -32.15 -39.23
C SER A 449 -52.75 -31.09 -38.40
N SER A 450 -51.66 -31.48 -37.74
CA SER A 450 -50.81 -30.55 -36.97
C SER A 450 -49.96 -29.61 -37.81
N CYS A 451 -49.86 -29.86 -39.12
CA CYS A 451 -49.21 -28.99 -40.11
C CYS A 451 -50.18 -27.97 -40.73
N GLY A 452 -51.42 -27.86 -40.23
CA GLY A 452 -52.47 -27.03 -40.83
C GLY A 452 -52.07 -25.56 -41.01
N ASP A 453 -51.35 -24.97 -40.05
CA ASP A 453 -50.87 -23.59 -40.14
C ASP A 453 -49.83 -23.44 -41.26
N GLU A 454 -48.89 -24.37 -41.37
CA GLU A 454 -47.87 -24.36 -42.42
C GLU A 454 -48.48 -24.62 -43.81
N ILE A 455 -49.44 -25.54 -43.93
CA ILE A 455 -50.12 -25.81 -45.20
C ILE A 455 -51.00 -24.61 -45.60
N HIS A 456 -51.65 -23.91 -44.64
CA HIS A 456 -52.36 -22.66 -44.92
C HIS A 456 -51.41 -21.54 -45.36
N GLU A 457 -50.22 -21.44 -44.75
CA GLU A 457 -49.16 -20.51 -45.18
C GLU A 457 -48.74 -20.79 -46.64
N LEU A 458 -48.58 -22.06 -47.02
CA LEU A 458 -48.26 -22.47 -48.40
C LEU A 458 -49.40 -22.20 -49.39
N ALA A 459 -50.64 -22.50 -49.02
CA ALA A 459 -51.82 -22.25 -49.85
C ALA A 459 -52.04 -20.74 -50.06
N LYS A 460 -51.71 -19.91 -49.06
CA LYS A 460 -51.71 -18.46 -49.17
C LYS A 460 -50.59 -17.97 -50.09
N GLU A 461 -49.36 -18.47 -49.93
CA GLU A 461 -48.23 -18.20 -50.85
C GLU A 461 -48.56 -18.56 -52.31
N GLU A 462 -49.38 -19.60 -52.54
CA GLU A 462 -49.82 -20.04 -53.87
C GLU A 462 -50.97 -19.20 -54.45
N LYS A 463 -51.98 -18.85 -53.63
CA LYS A 463 -53.13 -18.01 -54.04
C LYS A 463 -52.80 -16.54 -54.21
N GLU A 464 -51.90 -16.00 -53.40
CA GLU A 464 -51.41 -14.62 -53.52
C GLU A 464 -50.38 -14.46 -54.64
N GLY A 465 -50.15 -15.52 -55.44
CA GLY A 465 -49.54 -15.50 -56.76
C GLY A 465 -48.54 -14.38 -56.97
N TYR A 466 -47.32 -14.56 -56.45
CA TYR A 466 -46.19 -13.63 -56.57
C TYR A 466 -46.36 -12.66 -57.74
N SER A 467 -46.39 -11.37 -57.42
CA SER A 467 -46.36 -10.32 -58.45
C SER A 467 -45.19 -10.62 -59.39
N ARG A 468 -45.33 -10.24 -60.67
CA ARG A 468 -44.30 -10.48 -61.71
C ARG A 468 -42.91 -10.04 -61.24
N ASP A 469 -42.84 -9.01 -60.39
CA ASP A 469 -41.60 -8.46 -59.84
C ASP A 469 -40.98 -9.35 -58.75
N GLU A 470 -41.77 -10.01 -57.92
CA GLU A 470 -41.25 -10.95 -56.92
C GLU A 470 -40.79 -12.26 -57.55
N LYS A 471 -41.42 -12.71 -58.64
CA LYS A 471 -40.92 -13.84 -59.45
C LYS A 471 -39.57 -13.50 -60.09
N LEU A 472 -39.40 -12.28 -60.58
CA LEU A 472 -38.14 -11.76 -61.10
C LEU A 472 -37.08 -11.63 -60.00
N TYR A 473 -37.45 -11.16 -58.81
CA TYR A 473 -36.55 -11.04 -57.66
C TYR A 473 -36.09 -12.40 -57.12
N ALA A 474 -36.99 -13.38 -57.04
CA ALA A 474 -36.66 -14.75 -56.65
C ALA A 474 -35.79 -15.48 -57.71
N ALA A 475 -36.03 -15.23 -59.00
CA ALA A 475 -35.19 -15.74 -60.09
C ALA A 475 -33.79 -15.10 -60.08
N SER A 476 -33.70 -13.78 -59.86
CA SER A 476 -32.46 -13.02 -59.68
C SER A 476 -31.62 -13.58 -58.52
N ARG A 477 -32.24 -13.84 -57.37
CA ARG A 477 -31.57 -14.38 -56.19
C ARG A 477 -31.06 -15.81 -56.39
N ARG A 478 -31.76 -16.64 -57.19
CA ARG A 478 -31.30 -17.98 -57.58
C ARG A 478 -30.12 -17.94 -58.56
N LEU A 479 -30.08 -16.95 -59.45
CA LEU A 479 -28.93 -16.74 -60.35
C LEU A 479 -27.71 -16.20 -59.58
N SER A 480 -27.91 -15.32 -58.60
CA SER A 480 -26.85 -14.77 -57.74
C SER A 480 -26.21 -15.80 -56.80
N GLN A 481 -26.92 -16.86 -56.41
CA GLN A 481 -26.40 -17.90 -55.51
C GLN A 481 -25.72 -19.07 -56.24
N ARG A 482 -25.73 -19.10 -57.59
CA ARG A 482 -24.91 -20.05 -58.35
C ARG A 482 -23.46 -19.56 -58.34
N LYS A 483 -22.70 -20.00 -57.34
CA LYS A 483 -21.23 -19.95 -57.37
C LYS A 483 -20.76 -20.70 -58.63
N LEU A 484 -20.06 -19.98 -59.51
CA LEU A 484 -19.26 -20.57 -60.58
C LEU A 484 -18.07 -21.29 -59.92
N ASP A 485 -18.19 -22.60 -59.70
CA ASP A 485 -17.02 -23.44 -59.51
C ASP A 485 -16.40 -23.68 -60.90
N VAL A 486 -15.42 -22.85 -61.23
CA VAL A 486 -14.47 -23.13 -62.32
C VAL A 486 -13.26 -23.81 -61.70
N THR A 487 -13.15 -25.11 -61.98
CA THR A 487 -11.99 -25.95 -61.70
C THR A 487 -10.83 -25.67 -62.65
N GLY A 488 -9.63 -25.56 -62.10
CA GLY A 488 -8.32 -25.78 -62.72
C GLY A 488 -7.25 -25.51 -61.65
N GLY A 489 -6.33 -26.38 -61.26
CA GLY A 489 -5.77 -27.59 -61.86
C GLY A 489 -4.25 -27.43 -61.92
N GLY A 490 -3.49 -28.27 -61.18
CA GLY A 490 -2.01 -28.41 -61.24
C GLY A 490 -1.29 -28.03 -59.92
N GLN A 491 -0.84 -28.96 -59.05
CA GLN A 491 0.21 -30.00 -59.13
C GLN A 491 1.60 -29.43 -58.69
N GLU A 492 2.00 -29.70 -57.43
CA GLU A 492 3.08 -30.62 -56.94
C GLU A 492 4.46 -29.93 -56.78
N ASP A 493 4.97 -29.95 -55.53
CA ASP A 493 6.26 -30.57 -55.13
C ASP A 493 7.05 -29.81 -54.04
N ASP A 494 7.38 -30.60 -53.03
CA ASP A 494 8.60 -30.66 -52.21
C ASP A 494 9.16 -29.45 -51.43
N ALA A 495 9.32 -29.71 -50.13
CA ALA A 495 10.23 -29.03 -49.20
C ALA A 495 11.71 -29.31 -49.60
N PRO A 496 12.72 -28.49 -49.20
CA PRO A 496 13.05 -28.28 -47.78
C PRO A 496 13.61 -26.89 -47.39
N LEU A 497 13.67 -26.68 -46.07
CA LEU A 497 14.41 -25.63 -45.34
C LEU A 497 15.84 -25.41 -45.87
N PRO A 498 16.38 -24.18 -45.77
CA PRO A 498 17.21 -23.87 -44.59
C PRO A 498 17.09 -22.43 -44.05
N ASP A 499 17.74 -22.25 -42.90
CA ASP A 499 18.04 -21.02 -42.16
C ASP A 499 18.50 -19.82 -43.01
N GLU A 500 18.22 -18.59 -42.58
CA GLU A 500 19.19 -17.69 -41.93
C GLU A 500 18.71 -16.22 -41.91
N LYS A 501 18.97 -15.55 -40.79
CA LYS A 501 19.16 -14.10 -40.54
C LYS A 501 18.86 -13.10 -41.67
N SER A 502 18.12 -12.04 -41.33
CA SER A 502 18.66 -10.68 -41.13
C SER A 502 17.59 -9.60 -41.35
N SER A 503 17.62 -8.59 -40.47
CA SER A 503 16.92 -7.31 -40.64
C SER A 503 17.36 -6.59 -41.93
N PRO A 504 16.55 -5.64 -42.44
CA PRO A 504 16.91 -4.26 -42.12
C PRO A 504 15.74 -3.31 -41.88
N ALA A 505 16.10 -2.25 -41.18
CA ALA A 505 15.34 -1.07 -40.80
C ALA A 505 14.57 -0.41 -41.96
N LYS A 506 13.40 0.13 -41.62
CA LYS A 506 12.84 1.30 -42.31
C LYS A 506 12.37 2.35 -41.30
N SER A 507 12.96 3.52 -41.51
CA SER A 507 12.76 4.82 -40.88
C SER A 507 11.39 5.46 -41.14
N LYS A 508 11.13 6.53 -40.36
CA LYS A 508 10.09 7.58 -40.45
C LYS A 508 8.86 7.27 -39.59
N ASN A 509 8.36 8.13 -38.71
CA ASN A 509 8.28 9.59 -38.79
C ASN A 509 8.24 10.23 -37.39
N MET A 510 8.98 11.32 -37.21
CA MET A 510 8.80 12.28 -36.11
C MET A 510 7.54 13.12 -36.37
N GLY A 511 6.65 13.18 -35.38
CA GLY A 511 5.49 14.06 -35.35
C GLY A 511 5.39 14.78 -34.01
N SER A 512 5.97 15.98 -33.96
CA SER A 512 5.64 17.14 -33.12
C SER A 512 4.97 16.91 -31.75
N LEU A 513 5.75 17.03 -30.68
CA LEU A 513 5.27 17.39 -29.35
C LEU A 513 5.10 18.92 -29.29
N LYS A 514 3.85 19.38 -29.25
CA LYS A 514 3.51 20.78 -28.92
C LYS A 514 3.33 20.90 -27.40
N PHE A 515 4.01 21.91 -26.87
CA PHE A 515 3.87 22.51 -25.55
C PHE A 515 2.41 22.67 -25.09
N MET A 516 2.15 22.35 -23.82
CA MET A 516 1.18 23.08 -23.00
C MET A 516 1.82 23.42 -21.65
N HIS A 517 2.22 24.68 -21.53
CA HIS A 517 2.31 25.39 -20.26
C HIS A 517 0.88 25.76 -19.82
N GLY A 518 0.61 25.68 -18.53
CA GLY A 518 -0.48 26.44 -17.93
C GLY A 518 -1.12 25.81 -16.70
N SER A 519 -0.48 25.98 -15.54
CA SER A 519 -1.18 25.90 -14.25
C SER A 519 -0.52 26.87 -13.26
N ASN A 520 -1.01 28.11 -13.25
CA ASN A 520 -0.79 29.06 -12.16
C ASN A 520 -1.63 28.60 -10.96
N ALA A 521 -0.99 28.13 -9.89
CA ALA A 521 -1.62 28.01 -8.58
C ALA A 521 -1.15 29.20 -7.72
N LYS A 522 -2.10 30.10 -7.41
CA LYS A 522 -1.93 31.11 -6.38
C LYS A 522 -1.89 30.40 -5.02
N ALA A 523 -0.84 30.65 -4.26
CA ALA A 523 -0.80 30.33 -2.84
C ALA A 523 -1.72 31.32 -2.10
N GLU A 524 -2.68 30.77 -1.36
CA GLU A 524 -3.50 31.51 -0.40
C GLU A 524 -2.82 31.34 0.97
N VAL A 525 -2.39 32.46 1.53
CA VAL A 525 -1.80 32.54 2.87
C VAL A 525 -2.96 32.47 3.87
N ILE A 526 -2.96 31.43 4.71
CA ILE A 526 -3.80 31.36 5.90
C ILE A 526 -2.90 31.79 7.06
N ASP A 527 -3.14 32.99 7.59
CA ASP A 527 -2.64 33.43 8.89
C ASP A 527 -3.27 32.54 9.97
N VAL A 528 -2.43 31.95 10.82
CA VAL A 528 -2.80 31.29 12.08
C VAL A 528 -2.11 32.03 13.21
#